data_AF-A0A515CW74-F1
#
_entry.id   AF-A0A515CW74-F1
#
_cell.length_a   1.000
_cell.length_b   1.000
_cell.length_c   1.000
_cell.angle_alpha   90.00
_cell.angle_beta   90.00
_cell.angle_gamma   90.00
#
_symmetry.space_group_name_H-M   'P 1'
#
loop_
_entity.id
_entity.type
_entity.pdbx_description
1 polymer ?
#
loop_
_entity_poly.entity_id
_entity_poly.type
_entity_poly.pdbx_seq_one_letter_code
_entity_poly.pdbx_strand_id
1 'polypeptide(L)'
;MEQILWLIDKLIEWKRINPELRKTAVDGLTPAVASTIHYTTSRTQGAPRNMEIERDLYGLWYAASASVYRIDKSLARDCIAKAEYWLFRDTFNEENDYKIDELNIRLKRMKAVLEQLKHS
;
A
#
# COMPACT_ATOMS: atom_id res chain seq x y z
N MET A 1 -6.28 -16.78 -9.97
CA MET A 1 -5.87 -17.77 -8.94
C MET A 1 -4.49 -17.46 -8.34
N GLU A 2 -3.52 -16.98 -9.13
CA GLU A 2 -2.16 -16.66 -8.64
C GLU A 2 -2.11 -15.61 -7.52
N GLN A 3 -2.99 -14.59 -7.56
CA GLN A 3 -3.12 -13.56 -6.52
C GLN A 3 -3.53 -14.12 -5.13
N ILE A 4 -4.14 -15.30 -5.05
CA ILE A 4 -4.57 -15.90 -3.77
C ILE A 4 -3.46 -16.80 -3.22
N LEU A 5 -2.77 -17.53 -4.09
CA LEU A 5 -1.68 -18.43 -3.71
C LEU A 5 -0.49 -17.67 -3.09
N TRP A 6 -0.06 -16.54 -3.68
CA TRP A 6 1.05 -15.77 -3.09
C TRP A 6 0.69 -15.18 -1.70
N LEU A 7 -0.58 -14.79 -1.46
CA LEU A 7 -1.04 -14.29 -0.17
C LEU A 7 -0.97 -15.38 0.91
N ILE A 8 -1.25 -16.64 0.54
CA ILE A 8 -1.18 -17.79 1.46
C ILE A 8 0.27 -18.10 1.83
N ASP A 9 1.20 -18.08 0.86
CA ASP A 9 2.62 -18.28 1.14
C ASP A 9 3.18 -17.19 2.06
N LYS A 10 2.80 -15.92 1.82
CA LYS A 10 3.18 -14.80 2.69
C LYS A 10 2.63 -14.88 4.10
N LEU A 11 1.41 -15.36 4.26
CA LEU A 11 0.82 -15.63 5.58
C LEU A 11 1.67 -16.62 6.40
N ILE A 12 2.16 -17.69 5.78
CA ILE A 12 3.00 -18.68 6.47
C ILE A 12 4.35 -18.07 6.87
N GLU A 13 4.96 -17.26 5.99
CA GLU A 13 6.19 -16.53 6.32
C GLU A 13 5.97 -15.54 7.46
N TRP A 14 4.91 -14.73 7.40
CA TRP A 14 4.64 -13.66 8.36
C TRP A 14 4.23 -14.16 9.75
N LYS A 15 3.66 -15.36 9.85
CA LYS A 15 3.44 -16.05 11.14
C LYS A 15 4.73 -16.35 11.90
N ARG A 16 5.87 -16.47 11.19
CA ARG A 16 7.18 -16.77 11.78
C ARG A 16 8.00 -15.52 12.08
N ILE A 17 7.48 -14.34 11.80
CA ILE A 17 8.18 -13.06 11.98
C ILE A 17 8.14 -12.62 13.43
N ASN A 18 9.22 -11.98 13.87
CA ASN A 18 9.30 -11.35 15.19
C ASN A 18 8.12 -10.37 15.38
N PRO A 19 7.32 -10.52 16.46
CA PRO A 19 6.18 -9.64 16.75
C PRO A 19 6.50 -8.14 16.68
N GLU A 20 7.70 -7.73 17.09
CA GLU A 20 8.14 -6.32 17.06
C GLU A 20 8.31 -5.78 15.63
N LEU A 21 8.86 -6.61 14.74
CA LEU A 21 8.96 -6.25 13.33
C LEU A 21 7.56 -6.14 12.73
N ARG A 22 6.68 -7.10 13.03
CA ARG A 22 5.29 -7.10 12.54
C ARG A 22 4.53 -5.86 13.02
N LYS A 23 4.67 -5.50 14.30
CA LYS A 23 4.10 -4.27 14.85
C LYS A 23 4.62 -3.04 14.11
N THR A 24 5.93 -2.95 13.88
CA THR A 24 6.55 -1.85 13.11
C THR A 24 5.95 -1.73 11.70
N ALA A 25 5.78 -2.86 11.00
CA ALA A 25 5.15 -2.88 9.67
C ALA A 25 3.68 -2.43 9.71
N VAL A 26 2.90 -2.88 10.69
CA VAL A 26 1.50 -2.46 10.87
C VAL A 26 1.42 -0.96 11.15
N ASP A 27 2.26 -0.45 12.07
CA ASP A 27 2.27 0.96 12.44
C ASP A 27 2.66 1.86 11.25
N GLY A 28 3.58 1.41 10.39
CA GLY A 28 3.97 2.14 9.17
C GLY A 28 2.93 2.09 8.05
N LEU A 29 2.31 0.94 7.80
CA LEU A 29 1.32 0.77 6.71
C LEU A 29 -0.04 1.38 7.03
N THR A 30 -0.48 1.35 8.28
CA THR A 30 -1.81 1.81 8.71
C THR A 30 -2.12 3.24 8.28
N PRO A 31 -1.28 4.26 8.57
CA PRO A 31 -1.59 5.63 8.18
C PRO A 31 -1.62 5.80 6.66
N ALA A 32 -0.73 5.15 5.90
CA ALA A 32 -0.72 5.21 4.45
C ALA A 32 -2.02 4.66 3.83
N VAL A 33 -2.49 3.50 4.32
CA VAL A 33 -3.74 2.89 3.85
C VAL A 33 -4.95 3.73 4.26
N ALA A 34 -5.03 4.17 5.51
CA ALA A 34 -6.15 4.94 6.03
C ALA A 34 -6.32 6.28 5.29
N SER A 35 -5.23 7.05 5.16
CA SER A 35 -5.24 8.32 4.43
C SER A 35 -5.60 8.13 2.95
N THR A 36 -5.13 7.04 2.33
CA THR A 36 -5.48 6.73 0.95
C THR A 36 -6.98 6.44 0.80
N ILE A 37 -7.56 5.66 1.72
CA ILE A 37 -9.00 5.39 1.73
C ILE A 37 -9.77 6.71 1.89
N HIS A 38 -9.39 7.53 2.87
CA HIS A 38 -10.06 8.79 3.13
C HIS A 38 -10.06 9.69 1.88
N TYR A 39 -8.88 9.91 1.29
CA TYR A 39 -8.75 10.74 0.10
C TYR A 39 -9.55 10.20 -1.10
N THR A 40 -9.45 8.90 -1.37
CA THR A 40 -10.17 8.28 -2.49
C THR A 40 -11.68 8.33 -2.29
N THR A 41 -12.18 8.10 -1.07
CA THR A 41 -13.60 8.26 -0.73
C THR A 41 -14.06 9.70 -0.91
N SER A 42 -13.33 10.70 -0.41
CA SER A 42 -13.68 12.11 -0.61
C SER A 42 -13.74 12.47 -2.09
N ARG A 43 -12.80 11.98 -2.92
CA ARG A 43 -12.80 12.17 -4.38
C ARG A 43 -14.06 11.56 -5.02
N THR A 44 -14.47 10.35 -4.62
CA THR A 44 -15.71 9.73 -5.13
C THR A 44 -16.98 10.48 -4.71
N GLN A 45 -16.93 11.23 -3.61
CA GLN A 45 -18.02 12.08 -3.13
C GLN A 45 -18.03 13.47 -3.81
N GLY A 46 -17.17 13.71 -4.79
CA GLY A 46 -17.12 14.96 -5.56
C GLY A 46 -16.11 15.98 -5.05
N ALA A 47 -15.29 15.66 -4.05
CA ALA A 47 -14.22 16.57 -3.62
C ALA A 47 -13.21 16.80 -4.75
N PRO A 48 -12.73 18.05 -4.94
CA PRO A 48 -11.72 18.34 -5.95
C PRO A 48 -10.40 17.63 -5.63
N ARG A 49 -9.53 17.55 -6.64
CA ARG A 49 -8.20 16.96 -6.47
C ARG A 49 -7.39 17.88 -5.57
N ASN A 50 -6.66 17.30 -4.60
CA ASN A 50 -5.80 18.05 -3.72
C ASN A 50 -4.36 17.53 -3.80
N MET A 51 -3.48 18.33 -4.39
CA MET A 51 -2.06 17.99 -4.58
C MET A 51 -1.26 17.96 -3.27
N GLU A 52 -1.70 18.68 -2.24
CA GLU A 52 -1.09 18.64 -0.91
C GLU A 52 -1.33 17.27 -0.27
N ILE A 53 -2.58 16.80 -0.29
CA ILE A 53 -2.94 15.47 0.22
C ILE A 53 -2.21 14.37 -0.57
N GLU A 54 -2.09 14.50 -1.89
CA GLU A 54 -1.33 13.52 -2.70
C GLU A 54 0.16 13.47 -2.33
N ARG A 55 0.77 14.60 -2.00
CA ARG A 55 2.16 14.66 -1.51
C ARG A 55 2.31 14.02 -0.13
N ASP A 56 1.34 14.23 0.75
CA ASP A 56 1.32 13.57 2.06
C ASP A 56 1.18 12.06 1.91
N LEU A 57 0.33 11.62 0.97
CA LEU A 57 0.20 10.20 0.63
C LEU A 57 1.51 9.62 0.10
N TYR A 58 2.24 10.32 -0.77
CA TYR A 58 3.59 9.93 -1.18
C TYR A 58 4.49 9.69 0.04
N GLY A 59 4.55 10.66 0.97
CA GLY A 59 5.38 10.57 2.17
C GLY A 59 5.02 9.38 3.06
N LEU A 60 3.72 9.14 3.27
CA LEU A 60 3.22 8.02 4.06
C LEU A 60 3.58 6.67 3.42
N TRP A 61 3.40 6.51 2.11
CA TRP A 61 3.74 5.27 1.41
C TRP A 61 5.26 5.03 1.36
N TYR A 62 6.05 6.09 1.22
CA TYR A 62 7.50 5.99 1.28
C TYR A 62 7.99 5.56 2.67
N ALA A 63 7.45 6.17 3.74
CA ALA A 63 7.76 5.77 5.11
C ALA A 63 7.31 4.33 5.44
N ALA A 64 6.15 3.91 4.91
CA ALA A 64 5.67 2.55 5.04
C ALA A 64 6.66 1.54 4.41
N SER A 65 7.29 1.88 3.28
CA SER A 65 8.28 1.00 2.63
C SER A 65 9.46 0.65 3.55
N ALA A 66 9.97 1.63 4.30
CA ALA A 66 11.04 1.42 5.26
C ALA A 66 10.61 0.51 6.42
N SER A 67 9.36 0.68 6.87
CA SER A 67 8.77 -0.07 7.98
C SER A 67 8.57 -1.56 7.66
N VAL A 68 8.26 -1.87 6.41
CA VAL A 68 8.00 -3.25 5.96
C VAL A 68 9.23 -3.95 5.36
N TYR A 69 10.29 -3.22 5.00
CA TYR A 69 11.48 -3.77 4.30
C TYR A 69 12.13 -4.97 4.99
N ARG A 70 12.19 -4.95 6.32
CA ARG A 70 12.81 -6.03 7.12
C ARG A 70 11.97 -7.30 7.17
N ILE A 71 10.70 -7.22 6.79
CA ILE A 71 9.73 -8.31 6.79
C ILE A 71 9.54 -8.84 5.38
N ASP A 72 9.32 -7.93 4.44
CA ASP A 72 9.04 -8.27 3.07
C ASP A 72 9.57 -7.19 2.12
N LYS A 73 10.67 -7.52 1.43
CA LYS A 73 11.29 -6.64 0.43
C LYS A 73 10.40 -6.42 -0.79
N SER A 74 9.54 -7.38 -1.14
CA SER A 74 8.57 -7.21 -2.22
C SER A 74 7.51 -6.20 -1.81
N LEU A 75 6.97 -6.34 -0.59
CA LEU A 75 5.98 -5.39 -0.07
C LEU A 75 6.56 -3.97 0.06
N ALA A 76 7.84 -3.84 0.43
CA ALA A 76 8.51 -2.54 0.45
C ALA A 76 8.58 -1.90 -0.94
N ARG A 77 8.89 -2.69 -1.99
CA ARG A 77 8.86 -2.20 -3.38
C ARG A 77 7.47 -1.78 -3.80
N ASP A 78 6.45 -2.56 -3.45
CA ASP A 78 5.05 -2.21 -3.75
C ASP A 78 4.65 -0.90 -3.04
N CYS A 79 5.15 -0.64 -1.83
CA CYS A 79 4.94 0.63 -1.12
C CYS A 79 5.63 1.82 -1.83
N ILE A 80 6.87 1.63 -2.34
CA ILE A 80 7.58 2.66 -3.11
C ILE A 80 6.84 2.97 -4.41
N ALA A 81 6.43 1.94 -5.15
CA ALA A 81 5.64 2.12 -6.38
C ALA A 81 4.32 2.85 -6.09
N LYS A 82 3.69 2.59 -4.94
CA LYS A 82 2.48 3.31 -4.51
C LYS A 82 2.78 4.76 -4.15
N ALA A 83 3.94 5.05 -3.55
CA ALA A 83 4.36 6.42 -3.31
C ALA A 83 4.52 7.17 -4.63
N GLU A 84 5.29 6.60 -5.57
CA GLU A 84 5.53 7.19 -6.90
C GLU A 84 4.23 7.43 -7.69
N TYR A 85 3.25 6.53 -7.55
CA TYR A 85 1.90 6.75 -8.10
C TYR A 85 1.27 8.06 -7.63
N TRP A 86 1.42 8.44 -6.37
CA TRP A 86 0.87 9.69 -5.86
C TRP A 86 1.65 10.92 -6.36
N LEU A 87 2.96 10.79 -6.57
CA LEU A 87 3.80 11.86 -7.08
C LEU A 87 3.54 12.15 -8.57
N PHE A 88 3.28 11.10 -9.35
CA PHE A 88 3.10 11.17 -10.80
C PHE A 88 1.68 10.83 -11.23
N ARG A 89 0.68 11.09 -10.40
CA ARG A 89 -0.71 10.63 -10.63
C ARG A 89 -1.27 11.04 -11.99
N ASP A 90 -0.87 12.21 -12.50
CA ASP A 90 -1.27 12.71 -13.83
C ASP A 90 -0.80 11.85 -15.01
N THR A 91 0.27 11.07 -14.81
CA THR A 91 0.74 10.11 -15.81
C THR A 91 -0.04 8.79 -15.79
N PHE A 92 -0.84 8.56 -14.73
CA PHE A 92 -1.75 7.44 -14.59
C PHE A 92 -3.17 7.88 -14.96
N ASN A 93 -3.44 7.97 -16.26
CA ASN A 93 -4.77 8.22 -16.85
C ASN A 93 -5.56 6.92 -17.06
N GLU A 94 -6.82 7.00 -17.50
CA GLU A 94 -7.66 5.81 -17.81
C GLU A 94 -6.99 4.85 -18.82
N GLU A 95 -6.14 5.36 -19.71
CA GLU A 95 -5.33 4.53 -20.64
C GLU A 95 -4.22 3.74 -19.94
N ASN A 96 -3.74 4.17 -18.76
CA ASN A 96 -2.65 3.58 -18.00
C ASN A 96 -3.08 2.92 -16.68
N ASP A 97 -4.38 2.73 -16.45
CA ASP A 97 -4.92 2.08 -15.25
C ASP A 97 -4.41 0.62 -15.11
N TYR A 98 -4.06 -0.03 -16.23
CA TYR A 98 -3.40 -1.34 -16.24
C TYR A 98 -2.06 -1.35 -15.47
N LYS A 99 -1.35 -0.22 -15.37
CA LYS A 99 -0.11 -0.10 -14.58
C LYS A 99 -0.37 -0.23 -13.09
N ILE A 100 -1.58 0.10 -12.61
CA ILE A 100 -1.96 -0.10 -11.20
C ILE A 100 -2.02 -1.60 -10.87
N ASP A 101 -2.39 -2.42 -11.87
CA ASP A 101 -2.45 -3.88 -11.77
C ASP A 101 -1.06 -4.50 -11.91
N GLU A 102 -0.27 -4.03 -12.87
CA GLU A 102 1.09 -4.49 -13.13
C GLU A 102 2.03 -4.17 -11.97
N LEU A 103 1.96 -2.95 -11.42
CA LEU A 103 2.71 -2.53 -10.23
C LEU A 103 2.10 -3.09 -8.93
N ASN A 104 0.94 -3.74 -9.04
CA ASN A 104 0.28 -4.44 -7.94
C ASN A 104 -0.06 -3.52 -6.74
N ILE A 105 -0.26 -2.23 -7.04
CA ILE A 105 -0.47 -1.14 -6.08
C ILE A 105 -1.95 -0.87 -5.79
N ARG A 106 -2.85 -1.81 -6.11
CA ARG A 106 -4.28 -1.68 -5.81
C ARG A 106 -4.50 -1.49 -4.31
N LEU A 107 -5.28 -0.47 -3.94
CA LEU A 107 -5.62 -0.18 -2.55
C LEU A 107 -6.28 -1.39 -1.85
N LYS A 108 -7.13 -2.13 -2.57
CA LYS A 108 -7.76 -3.35 -2.07
C LYS A 108 -6.74 -4.42 -1.68
N ARG A 109 -5.64 -4.56 -2.44
CA ARG A 109 -4.55 -5.50 -2.12
C ARG A 109 -3.77 -5.02 -0.91
N MET A 110 -3.36 -3.75 -0.87
CA MET A 110 -2.62 -3.20 0.27
C MET A 110 -3.41 -3.27 1.57
N LYS A 111 -4.74 -3.05 1.52
CA LYS A 111 -5.64 -3.25 2.65
C LYS A 111 -5.68 -4.71 3.10
N ALA A 112 -5.77 -5.66 2.15
CA ALA A 112 -5.76 -7.08 2.48
C ALA A 112 -4.45 -7.51 3.16
N VAL A 113 -3.31 -7.01 2.67
CA VAL A 113 -1.99 -7.23 3.29
C VAL A 113 -1.94 -6.66 4.71
N LEU A 114 -2.40 -5.44 4.91
CA LEU A 114 -2.44 -4.82 6.25
C LEU A 114 -3.29 -5.64 7.23
N GLU A 115 -4.50 -6.06 6.82
CA GLU A 115 -5.36 -6.87 7.68
C GLU A 115 -4.73 -8.23 8.00
N GLN A 116 -4.06 -8.86 7.03
CA GLN A 116 -3.32 -10.09 7.32
C GLN A 116 -2.20 -9.86 8.35
N LEU A 117 -1.40 -8.80 8.21
CA LEU A 117 -0.35 -8.48 9.18
C LEU A 117 -0.90 -8.26 10.61
N LYS A 118 -2.13 -7.75 10.75
CA LYS A 118 -2.79 -7.59 12.06
C LYS A 118 -3.25 -8.91 12.68
N HIS A 119 -3.70 -9.86 11.85
CA HIS A 119 -4.32 -11.12 12.30
C HIS A 119 -3.40 -12.35 12.17
N SER A 120 -2.13 -12.16 11.79
CA SER A 120 -1.12 -13.22 11.65
C SER A 120 -0.53 -13.69 12.98
#